data_AF-A0A843EM68-F1
#
_entry.id   AF-A0A843EM68-F1
#
_cell.length_a   1.000
_cell.length_b   1.000
_cell.length_c   1.000
_cell.angle_alpha   90.00
_cell.angle_beta   90.00
_cell.angle_gamma   90.00
#
_symmetry.space_group_name_H-M   'P 1'
#
loop_
_entity.id
_entity.type
_entity.pdbx_description
1 polymer ?
#
loop_
_entity_poly.entity_id
_entity_poly.type
_entity_poly.pdbx_seq_one_letter_code
_entity_poly.pdbx_strand_id
1 'polypeptide(L)' 'MTNTIGKVFSITSFGSSHGKALGAVVDGCPANLELSEEDIQIELNKRRPGTSALTTSR' A
#
# COMPACT_ATOMS: atom_id res chain seq x y z
N MET A 1 7.03 -13.49 -14.36
CA MET A 1 7.04 -12.59 -13.19
C MET A 1 5.71 -12.74 -12.49
N THR A 2 5.71 -13.21 -11.25
CA THR A 2 4.49 -13.40 -10.47
C THR A 2 4.27 -12.14 -9.65
N ASN A 3 3.10 -11.52 -9.77
CA ASN A 3 2.68 -10.32 -9.04
C ASN A 3 2.18 -10.63 -7.62
N THR A 4 2.38 -11.87 -7.16
CA THR A 4 1.97 -12.39 -5.86
C THR A 4 3.18 -12.79 -5.06
N ILE A 5 3.24 -12.38 -3.79
CA ILE A 5 4.23 -12.81 -2.79
C ILE A 5 3.51 -13.43 -1.60
N GLY A 6 4.11 -14.45 -0.97
CA GLY A 6 3.57 -15.12 0.21
C GLY A 6 2.93 -16.49 -0.08
N LYS A 7 2.47 -17.17 0.98
CA LYS A 7 1.85 -18.52 0.89
C LYS A 7 0.57 -18.62 1.69
N VAL A 8 0.64 -18.39 3.01
CA VAL A 8 -0.54 -18.37 3.90
C VAL A 8 -1.08 -16.94 4.01
N PHE A 9 -0.19 -16.00 4.27
CA PHE A 9 -0.45 -14.57 4.09
C PHE A 9 0.13 -14.16 2.74
N SER A 10 -0.73 -13.84 1.77
CA SER A 10 -0.31 -13.54 0.39
C SER A 10 -0.80 -12.18 -0.07
N ILE A 11 0.04 -11.50 -0.85
CA ILE A 11 -0.24 -10.17 -1.38
C ILE A 11 -0.09 -10.22 -2.89
N THR A 12 -1.14 -9.83 -3.61
CA THR A 12 -1.15 -9.74 -5.07
C THR A 12 -1.36 -8.30 -5.49
N SER A 13 -0.40 -7.68 -6.18
CA SER A 13 -0.52 -6.29 -6.65
C SER A 13 -0.99 -6.20 -8.10
N PHE A 14 -1.63 -5.08 -8.44
CA PHE A 14 -2.11 -4.79 -9.78
C PHE A 14 -2.15 -3.28 -10.06
N GLY A 15 -2.27 -2.95 -11.35
CA GLY A 15 -2.27 -1.57 -11.84
C GLY A 15 -0.90 -1.13 -12.36
N SER A 16 -0.90 -0.01 -13.09
CA SER A 16 0.30 0.58 -13.69
C SER A 16 0.42 2.04 -13.30
N SER A 17 1.65 2.57 -13.31
CA SER A 17 1.93 3.97 -12.95
C SER A 17 1.20 5.00 -13.81
N HIS A 18 0.85 4.64 -15.05
CA HIS A 18 0.09 5.47 -15.98
C HIS A 18 -1.38 5.05 -16.08
N GLY A 19 -1.80 4.07 -15.28
CA GLY A 19 -3.17 3.61 -15.21
C GLY A 19 -4.04 4.51 -14.35
N LYS A 20 -5.36 4.30 -14.41
CA LYS A 20 -6.34 5.06 -13.62
C LYS A 20 -6.19 4.83 -12.10
N ALA A 21 -5.68 3.66 -11.71
CA ALA A 21 -5.50 3.28 -10.30
C ALA A 21 -4.40 2.22 -10.13
N LEU A 22 -3.92 2.10 -8.90
CA LEU A 22 -3.03 1.06 -8.39
C LEU A 22 -3.76 0.35 -7.23
N GLY A 23 -3.47 -0.93 -7.02
CA GLY A 23 -4.09 -1.68 -5.93
C GLY A 23 -3.37 -2.97 -5.58
N ALA A 24 -3.82 -3.59 -4.49
CA ALA A 24 -3.37 -4.90 -4.06
C ALA A 24 -4.51 -5.65 -3.36
N VAL A 25 -4.50 -6.98 -3.49
CA VAL A 25 -5.33 -7.92 -2.72
C VAL A 25 -4.44 -8.57 -1.68
N VAL A 26 -4.91 -8.63 -0.43
CA VAL A 26 -4.22 -9.27 0.69
C VAL A 26 -5.11 -10.40 1.22
N ASP A 27 -4.59 -11.62 1.16
CA ASP A 27 -5.27 -12.84 1.61
C ASP A 27 -4.58 -13.43 2.84
N GLY A 28 -5.35 -14.16 3.66
CA GLY A 28 -4.86 -14.79 4.88
C GLY A 28 -4.84 -13.87 6.10
N CYS A 29 -5.51 -12.73 6.05
CA CYS A 29 -5.75 -11.90 7.24
C CYS A 29 -6.61 -12.68 8.26
N PRO A 30 -6.21 -12.69 9.54
CA PRO A 30 -7.05 -13.25 10.59
C PRO A 30 -8.36 -12.47 10.72
N ALA A 31 -9.44 -13.17 11.05
CA ALA A 31 -10.72 -12.53 11.32
C ALA A 31 -10.66 -11.63 12.56
N ASN A 32 -11.55 -10.63 12.62
CA ASN A 32 -11.64 -9.66 13.72
C ASN A 32 -10.39 -8.78 13.93
N LEU A 33 -9.52 -8.68 12.92
CA LEU A 33 -8.52 -7.61 12.90
C LEU A 33 -9.24 -6.29 12.64
N GLU A 34 -9.20 -5.37 13.61
CA GLU A 34 -9.61 -3.99 13.39
C GLU A 34 -8.69 -3.38 12.34
N LEU A 35 -9.27 -2.90 11.25
CA LEU A 35 -8.55 -2.31 10.13
C LEU A 35 -9.39 -1.18 9.56
N SER A 36 -8.79 0.00 9.45
CA SER A 36 -9.40 1.15 8.81
C SER A 36 -8.50 1.71 7.69
N GLU A 37 -9.05 2.63 6.90
CA GLU A 37 -8.31 3.26 5.80
C GLU A 37 -7.17 4.15 6.33
N GLU A 38 -7.35 4.74 7.53
CA GLU A 38 -6.37 5.60 8.18
C GLU A 38 -5.08 4.85 8.52
N ASP A 39 -5.19 3.59 8.96
CA ASP A 39 -4.03 2.73 9.26
C ASP A 39 -3.12 2.59 8.02
N ILE A 40 -3.72 2.42 6.85
CA ILE A 40 -3.01 2.29 5.57
C ILE A 40 -2.44 3.66 5.16
N GLN A 41 -3.23 4.72 5.28
CA GLN A 41 -2.85 6.07 4.84
C GLN A 41 -1.66 6.63 5.62
N ILE A 42 -1.53 6.33 6.91
CA ILE A 42 -0.38 6.72 7.74
C ILE A 42 0.91 6.10 7.18
N GLU A 43 0.91 4.81 6.85
CA GLU A 43 2.08 4.13 6.27
C GLU A 43 2.40 4.64 4.86
N LEU A 44 1.38 4.92 4.05
CA LEU A 44 1.59 5.54 2.73
C LEU A 44 2.20 6.95 2.84
N ASN A 45 1.78 7.75 3.83
CA ASN A 45 2.29 9.09 4.05
C ASN A 45 3.79 9.08 4.42
N LYS A 46 4.27 8.08 5.17
CA LYS A 46 5.70 7.93 5.48
C LYS A 46 6.57 7.76 4.23
N ARG A 47 6.02 7.21 3.15
CA ARG A 47 6.74 7.04 1.86
C ARG A 47 6.81 8.33 1.04
N ARG A 48 6.02 9.36 1.36
CA ARG A 48 6.05 10.63 0.63
C ARG A 48 7.37 11.37 0.93
N PRO A 49 8.23 11.63 -0.06
CA PRO A 49 9.36 12.52 0.14
C PRO A 49 8.84 13.95 0.34
N GLY A 50 9.30 14.63 1.39
CA GLY A 50 9.02 16.06 1.60
C GLY A 50 8.27 16.47 2.88
N THR A 51 8.41 15.71 3.97
CA THR A 51 7.99 16.13 5.31
C THR A 51 9.00 17.06 6.01
N SER A 52 10.14 17.36 5.38
CA SER A 52 11.16 18.27 5.90
C SER A 52 11.04 19.63 5.22
N ALA A 53 11.26 20.72 5.97
CA ALA A 53 11.23 22.11 5.50
C ALA A 53 12.22 22.43 4.36
N LEU A 54 13.09 21.47 4.00
CA LEU A 54 14.10 21.58 2.94
C LEU A 54 13.62 21.08 1.56
N THR A 55 12.43 20.51 1.45
CA THR A 55 11.91 20.06 0.15
C THR A 55 11.06 21.12 -0.52
N THR A 56 11.22 21.29 -1.84
CA THR A 56 10.41 22.20 -2.65
C THR A 56 8.94 21.79 -2.58
N SER A 57 8.03 22.76 -2.37
CA SER A 57 6.59 22.52 -2.42
C SER A 57 6.18 21.85 -3.72
N ARG A 58 5.22 20.92 -3.62
CA ARG A 58 4.62 20.19 -4.73
C ARG A 58 3.25 20.74 -5.04
#